data_AF-A0A6B1KTZ6-F1
#
_entry.id   AF-A0A6B1KTZ6-F1
#
_cell.length_a   1.000
_cell.length_b   1.000
_cell.length_c   1.000
_cell.angle_alpha   90.00
_cell.angle_beta   90.00
_cell.angle_gamma   90.00
#
_symmetry.space_group_name_H-M   'P 1'
#
loop_
_entity.id
_entity.type
_entity.pdbx_description
1 polymer ?
#
loop_
_entity_poly.entity_id
_entity_poly.type
_entity_poly.pdbx_seq_one_letter_code
_entity_poly.pdbx_strand_id
1 'polypeptide(L)'
;MVHPPAGSPAIIVSDRLTVDPQHAPAANANVYLASTETIEQVAGDVSIVWRDLLTSAAGIQAEQTLRQHVRSVMTEHGCLPTQVIDRLTQNRIRPGA
;
A
#
# COMPACT_ATOMS: atom_id res chain seq x y z
N MET A 1 24.84 -8.15 4.93
CA MET A 1 23.77 -7.13 4.82
C MET A 1 22.55 -7.67 5.54
N VAL A 2 21.88 -6.85 6.36
CA VAL A 2 20.60 -7.22 6.95
C VAL A 2 19.56 -7.17 5.83
N HIS A 3 19.06 -8.33 5.42
CA HIS A 3 17.97 -8.38 4.44
C HIS A 3 16.69 -7.85 5.09
N PRO A 4 15.83 -7.12 4.34
CA PRO A 4 14.52 -6.77 4.86
C PRO A 4 13.74 -8.05 5.22
N PRO A 5 12.80 -8.00 6.19
CA PRO A 5 11.99 -9.15 6.55
C PRO A 5 11.32 -9.77 5.32
N ALA A 6 11.20 -11.10 5.30
CA ALA A 6 10.57 -11.81 4.20
C ALA A 6 9.18 -11.24 3.88
N GLY A 7 8.90 -11.02 2.59
CA GLY A 7 7.64 -10.43 2.13
C GLY A 7 7.57 -8.90 2.18
N SER A 8 8.61 -8.20 2.64
CA SER A 8 8.63 -6.73 2.64
C SER A 8 8.93 -6.17 1.23
N PRO A 9 8.01 -5.38 0.63
CA PRO A 9 8.28 -4.71 -0.64
C PRO A 9 9.20 -3.50 -0.43
N ALA A 10 10.04 -3.23 -1.42
CA ALA A 10 10.78 -1.98 -1.57
C ALA A 10 10.20 -1.22 -2.76
N ILE A 11 9.73 0.02 -2.53
CA ILE A 11 9.05 0.80 -3.56
C ILE A 11 9.98 1.94 -4.00
N ILE A 12 10.26 2.01 -5.29
CA ILE A 12 10.89 3.17 -5.92
C ILE A 12 9.78 4.07 -6.44
N VAL A 13 9.74 5.32 -5.98
CA VAL A 13 8.74 6.30 -6.43
C VAL A 13 9.30 7.07 -7.63
N SER A 14 8.62 6.97 -8.76
CA SER A 14 9.00 7.61 -10.02
C SER A 14 7.82 7.64 -10.98
N ASP A 15 7.58 8.77 -11.64
CA ASP A 15 6.55 8.87 -12.69
C ASP A 15 6.97 8.18 -14.00
N ARG A 16 8.27 7.87 -14.14
CA ARG A 16 8.75 6.92 -15.13
C ARG A 16 8.64 5.51 -14.56
N LEU A 17 7.58 4.80 -14.95
CA LEU A 17 7.25 3.44 -14.50
C LEU A 17 7.92 2.32 -15.33
N THR A 18 8.91 2.67 -16.14
CA THR A 18 9.65 1.71 -16.96
C THR A 18 11.12 1.73 -16.61
N VAL A 19 11.71 0.55 -16.57
CA VAL A 19 13.16 0.34 -16.53
C VAL A 19 13.62 -0.18 -17.86
N ASP A 20 14.90 0.04 -18.18
CA ASP A 20 15.53 -0.63 -19.30
C ASP A 20 15.48 -2.16 -19.07
N PRO A 21 14.88 -2.93 -20.00
CA PRO A 21 14.80 -4.38 -19.87
C PRO A 21 16.16 -5.06 -19.68
N GLN A 22 17.26 -4.48 -20.17
CA GLN A 22 18.60 -5.05 -20.00
C GLN A 22 19.09 -4.99 -18.55
N HIS A 23 18.58 -4.03 -17.76
CA HIS A 23 18.96 -3.81 -16.37
C HIS A 23 17.93 -4.35 -15.37
N ALA A 24 16.70 -4.62 -15.82
CA ALA A 24 15.61 -5.16 -15.00
C ALA A 24 15.97 -6.43 -14.19
N PRO A 25 16.74 -7.42 -14.73
CA PRO A 25 17.08 -8.63 -13.99
C PRO A 25 18.01 -8.42 -12.79
N ALA A 26 18.71 -7.29 -12.71
CA ALA A 26 19.64 -6.98 -11.61
C ALA A 26 18.92 -6.51 -10.33
N ALA A 27 17.65 -6.09 -10.43
CA ALA A 27 16.87 -5.67 -9.27
C ALA A 27 16.46 -6.87 -8.40
N ASN A 28 16.39 -6.65 -7.08
CA ASN A 28 15.83 -7.65 -6.17
C ASN A 28 14.34 -7.90 -6.49
N ALA A 29 13.88 -9.14 -6.31
CA ALA A 29 12.52 -9.54 -6.66
C ALA A 29 11.40 -8.83 -5.86
N ASN A 30 11.76 -8.21 -4.74
CA ASN A 30 10.85 -7.44 -3.89
C ASN A 30 10.85 -5.93 -4.22
N VAL A 31 11.48 -5.49 -5.32
CA VAL A 31 11.52 -4.08 -5.72
C VAL A 31 10.46 -3.78 -6.78
N TYR A 32 9.69 -2.73 -6.54
CA TYR A 32 8.57 -2.30 -7.36
C TYR A 32 8.67 -0.81 -7.68
N LEU A 33 7.92 -0.37 -8.69
CA LEU A 33 7.74 1.03 -9.05
C LEU A 33 6.33 1.50 -8.72
N ALA A 34 6.23 2.71 -8.17
CA ALA A 34 4.96 3.42 -8.01
C ALA A 34 5.13 4.86 -8.50
N SER A 35 4.09 5.43 -9.11
CA SER A 35 4.11 6.85 -9.48
C SER A 35 3.87 7.71 -8.25
N THR A 36 4.20 8.99 -8.34
CA THR A 36 3.82 9.96 -7.32
C THR A 36 2.30 10.02 -7.16
N GLU A 37 1.56 9.97 -8.27
CA GLU A 37 0.09 9.90 -8.28
C GLU A 37 -0.46 8.73 -7.45
N THR A 38 0.11 7.53 -7.59
CA THR A 38 -0.32 6.37 -6.78
C THR A 38 -0.11 6.64 -5.28
N ILE A 39 1.01 7.26 -4.90
CA ILE A 39 1.29 7.62 -3.50
C ILE A 39 0.30 8.67 -3.00
N GLU A 40 0.02 9.70 -3.80
CA GLU A 40 -0.93 10.77 -3.46
C GLU A 40 -2.35 10.24 -3.29
N GLN A 41 -2.79 9.34 -4.17
CA GLN A 41 -4.10 8.69 -4.04
C GLN A 41 -4.19 7.89 -2.73
N VAL A 42 -3.18 7.06 -2.41
CA VAL A 42 -3.15 6.31 -1.14
C VAL A 42 -3.19 7.26 0.06
N ALA A 43 -2.41 8.34 0.03
CA ALA A 43 -2.39 9.32 1.11
C ALA A 43 -3.73 10.05 1.29
N GLY A 44 -4.39 10.39 0.17
CA GLY A 44 -5.73 10.96 0.15
C GLY A 44 -6.76 10.02 0.78
N ASP A 45 -6.77 8.76 0.36
CA ASP A 45 -7.70 7.74 0.86
C ASP A 45 -7.49 7.51 2.38
N VAL A 46 -6.24 7.39 2.83
CA VAL A 46 -5.91 7.24 4.26
C VAL A 46 -6.36 8.46 5.06
N SER A 47 -6.23 9.66 4.51
CA SER A 47 -6.69 10.89 5.16
C SER A 47 -8.21 10.94 5.34
N ILE A 48 -8.97 10.40 4.37
CA ILE A 48 -10.43 10.25 4.46
C ILE A 48 -10.78 9.23 5.53
N VAL A 49 -10.19 8.02 5.48
CA VAL A 49 -10.40 6.96 6.47
C VAL A 49 -10.14 7.46 7.88
N TRP A 50 -9.04 8.16 8.12
CA TRP A 50 -8.71 8.68 9.44
C TRP A 50 -9.79 9.63 9.96
N ARG A 51 -10.27 10.54 9.10
CA ARG A 51 -11.35 11.48 9.44
C ARG A 51 -12.66 10.75 9.75
N ASP A 52 -12.99 9.75 8.95
CA ASP A 52 -14.23 8.98 9.11
C ASP A 52 -14.18 8.15 10.38
N LEU A 53 -13.05 7.49 10.68
CA LEU A 53 -12.86 6.77 11.93
C LEU A 53 -12.97 7.69 13.15
N LEU A 54 -12.36 8.88 13.12
CA LEU A 54 -12.45 9.84 14.22
C LEU A 54 -13.88 10.30 14.51
N THR A 55 -14.72 10.42 13.48
CA THR A 55 -16.11 10.88 13.64
C THR A 55 -17.08 9.74 13.97
N SER A 56 -16.90 8.56 13.36
CA SER A 56 -17.85 7.45 13.44
C SER A 56 -17.54 6.43 14.54
N ALA A 57 -16.30 6.32 14.99
CA ALA A 57 -15.94 5.41 16.08
C ALA A 57 -16.29 5.96 17.47
N ALA A 58 -16.58 7.27 17.57
CA ALA A 58 -16.95 7.92 18.82
C ALA A 58 -18.23 7.29 19.41
N GLY A 59 -18.13 6.79 20.64
CA GLY A 59 -19.24 6.16 21.34
C GLY A 59 -19.32 4.63 21.20
N ILE A 60 -18.51 4.00 20.35
CA ILE A 60 -18.42 2.53 20.30
C ILE A 60 -17.58 2.03 21.49
N GLN A 61 -18.26 1.47 22.50
CA GLN A 61 -17.60 0.97 23.73
C GLN A 61 -17.11 -0.48 23.59
N ALA A 62 -17.80 -1.30 22.80
CA ALA A 62 -17.46 -2.70 22.64
C ALA A 62 -16.30 -2.88 21.66
N GLU A 63 -15.19 -3.45 22.13
CA GLU A 63 -13.96 -3.63 21.33
C GLU A 63 -14.20 -4.40 20.03
N GLN A 64 -14.98 -5.48 20.07
CA GLN A 64 -15.27 -6.28 18.88
C GLN A 64 -16.03 -5.47 17.82
N THR A 65 -17.01 -4.68 18.25
CA THR A 65 -17.76 -3.78 17.37
C THR A 65 -16.84 -2.70 16.80
N LEU A 66 -15.93 -2.14 17.60
CA LEU A 66 -14.95 -1.17 17.13
C LEU A 66 -14.01 -1.77 16.08
N ARG A 67 -13.48 -2.97 16.30
CA ARG A 67 -12.62 -3.67 15.33
C ARG A 67 -13.34 -3.97 14.02
N GLN A 68 -14.60 -4.41 14.09
CA GLN A 68 -15.42 -4.65 12.90
C GLN A 68 -15.67 -3.35 12.13
N HIS A 69 -16.00 -2.27 12.85
CA HIS A 69 -16.21 -0.95 12.27
C HIS A 69 -14.95 -0.42 11.57
N VAL A 70 -13.80 -0.44 12.25
CA VAL A 70 -12.51 -0.03 11.67
C VAL A 70 -12.20 -0.82 10.41
N ARG A 71 -12.37 -2.14 10.46
CA ARG A 71 -12.15 -2.99 9.28
C ARG A 71 -13.10 -2.64 8.14
N SER A 72 -14.38 -2.36 8.41
CA SER A 72 -15.36 -1.99 7.36
C SER A 72 -14.92 -0.71 6.66
N VAL A 73 -14.68 0.36 7.42
CA VAL A 73 -14.25 1.66 6.87
C VAL A 73 -12.95 1.52 6.08
N MET A 74 -11.93 0.85 6.63
CA MET A 74 -10.68 0.62 5.88
C MET A 74 -10.89 -0.18 4.60
N THR A 75 -11.80 -1.16 4.60
CA THR A 75 -12.10 -1.98 3.41
C THR A 75 -12.79 -1.16 2.34
N GLU A 76 -13.78 -0.36 2.71
CA GLU A 76 -14.58 0.51 1.82
C GLU A 76 -13.71 1.52 1.08
N HIS A 77 -12.69 2.07 1.76
CA HIS A 77 -11.76 3.03 1.18
C HIS A 77 -10.48 2.40 0.61
N GLY A 78 -10.39 1.07 0.49
CA GLY A 78 -9.22 0.41 -0.09
C GLY A 78 -7.92 0.60 0.71
N CYS A 79 -8.04 0.84 2.02
CA CYS A 79 -6.95 1.22 2.92
C CYS A 79 -6.52 0.09 3.88
N LEU A 80 -7.04 -1.13 3.73
CA LEU A 80 -6.44 -2.27 4.43
C LEU A 80 -4.96 -2.40 4.03
N PRO A 81 -4.07 -2.82 4.95
CA PRO A 81 -2.64 -2.96 4.63
C PRO A 81 -2.37 -3.79 3.37
N THR A 82 -3.13 -4.87 3.15
CA THR A 82 -3.03 -5.70 1.94
C THR A 82 -3.41 -4.93 0.68
N GLN A 83 -4.50 -4.16 0.72
CA GLN A 83 -4.96 -3.35 -0.42
C GLN A 83 -3.96 -2.24 -0.78
N VAL A 84 -3.36 -1.60 0.23
CA VAL A 84 -2.30 -0.61 0.02
C VAL A 84 -1.06 -1.26 -0.60
N ILE A 85 -0.63 -2.41 -0.08
CA ILE A 85 0.50 -3.16 -0.65
C ILE A 85 0.20 -3.55 -2.09
N ASP A 86 -0.99 -4.06 -2.39
CA ASP A 86 -1.38 -4.48 -3.75
C ASP A 86 -1.30 -3.31 -4.73
N ARG A 87 -1.75 -2.11 -4.34
CA ARG A 87 -1.63 -0.87 -5.14
C ARG A 87 -0.18 -0.46 -5.37
N LEU A 88 0.67 -0.54 -4.34
CA LEU A 88 2.08 -0.14 -4.44
C LEU A 88 2.95 -1.16 -5.19
N THR A 89 2.48 -2.39 -5.35
CA THR A 89 3.27 -3.50 -5.92
C THR A 89 2.80 -3.92 -7.32
N GLN A 90 1.99 -3.09 -8.00
CA GLN A 90 1.50 -3.39 -9.34
C GLN A 90 2.60 -3.43 -10.41
N ASN A 91 3.59 -2.54 -10.33
CA ASN A 91 4.66 -2.46 -11.33
C ASN A 91 5.93 -3.14 -10.84
N ARG A 92 6.09 -4.42 -11.17
CA ARG A 92 7.34 -5.14 -10.92
C ARG A 92 8.43 -4.67 -11.88
N ILE A 93 9.61 -4.40 -11.33
CA ILE A 93 10.80 -4.12 -12.15
C ILE A 93 11.23 -5.39 -12.88
N ARG A 94 11.30 -6.51 -12.15
CA ARG A 94 11.65 -7.80 -12.73
C ARG A 94 10.41 -8.47 -13.33
N PRO A 95 10.43 -8.86 -14.62
CA PRO A 95 9.39 -9.71 -15.19
C PRO A 95 9.29 -11.01 -14.37
N GLY A 96 8.06 -11.49 -14.11
CA GLY A 96 7.88 -12.79 -13.45
C GLY A 96 8.62 -13.88 -14.24
N ALA A 97 9.28 -14.79 -13.51
CA ALA A 97 9.82 -16.02 -14.09
C ALA A 97 8.69 -16.95 -14.53
#